data_AF-A0A2V5WUT7-F1
#
_entry.id   AF-A0A2V5WUT7-F1
#
_cell.length_a   1.000
_cell.length_b   1.000
_cell.length_c   1.000
_cell.angle_alpha   90.00
_cell.angle_beta   90.00
_cell.angle_gamma   90.00
#
_symmetry.space_group_name_H-M   'P 1'
#
loop_
_entity.id
_entity.type
_entity.pdbx_description
1 polymer ?
#
loop_
_entity_poly.entity_id
_entity_poly.type
_entity_poly.pdbx_seq_one_letter_code
_entity_poly.pdbx_strand_id
1 'polypeptide(L)'
;MQIRSTAIKDLAKEKGVSSSGRKDQIAERLVKTNADAVAKLLTGFEAFSCTEKGLAIVRDFEARSRNAKKQAETAAIEALKSNRLKDACRVVAAFEATQVSPRGIGIDWSNYDDSYDLAVLTYVYSLTPKRLERLSDERLLELRVAAAMTHLWGEKSPVSWLSELDLEEVGLCSDDAALLLLARAQFHQKLVSMKGCGIKKVIIMGNPLDAVCAECKKQNRQIYQINEVPELPLDSCTCEYGHMLSIAAQL
;
A
#
# COMPACT_ATOMS: atom_id res chain seq x y z
N MET A 1 1.06 -14.35 -20.29
CA MET A 1 1.72 -15.01 -21.44
C MET A 1 3.16 -14.55 -21.50
N GLN A 2 4.13 -15.36 -21.06
CA GLN A 2 5.55 -15.01 -21.03
C GLN A 2 6.22 -15.51 -22.31
N ILE A 3 6.58 -14.60 -23.23
CA ILE A 3 7.88 -14.76 -23.89
C ILE A 3 8.85 -14.92 -22.73
N ARG A 4 9.51 -16.07 -22.59
CA ARG A 4 10.35 -16.36 -21.41
C ARG A 4 11.19 -15.12 -21.16
N SER A 5 10.98 -14.52 -19.99
CA SER A 5 11.49 -13.18 -19.62
C SER A 5 13.01 -13.02 -19.86
N THR A 6 13.72 -14.14 -19.88
CA THR A 6 15.15 -14.27 -20.18
C THR A 6 15.45 -14.11 -21.67
N ALA A 7 14.65 -14.68 -22.56
CA ALA A 7 14.89 -14.74 -24.00
C ALA A 7 15.03 -13.36 -24.67
N ILE A 8 14.28 -12.34 -24.24
CA ILE A 8 14.40 -10.97 -24.79
C ILE A 8 15.71 -10.29 -24.36
N LYS A 9 16.13 -10.50 -23.10
CA LYS A 9 17.39 -9.91 -22.60
C LYS A 9 18.60 -10.63 -23.18
N ASP A 10 18.51 -11.94 -23.34
CA ASP A 10 19.56 -12.76 -23.92
C ASP A 10 19.74 -12.43 -25.40
N LEU A 11 18.64 -12.27 -26.16
CA LEU A 11 18.69 -11.78 -27.53
C LEU A 11 19.26 -10.37 -27.64
N ALA A 12 18.87 -9.45 -26.74
CA ALA A 12 19.42 -8.10 -26.72
C ALA A 12 20.94 -8.13 -26.57
N LYS A 13 21.47 -8.94 -25.65
CA LYS A 13 22.91 -9.13 -25.48
C LYS A 13 23.58 -9.75 -26.71
N GLU A 14 23.00 -10.81 -27.29
CA GLU A 14 23.53 -11.48 -28.48
C GLU A 14 23.61 -10.54 -29.69
N LYS A 15 22.65 -9.63 -29.82
CA LYS A 15 22.55 -8.68 -30.94
C LYS A 15 23.18 -7.32 -30.65
N GLY A 16 23.93 -7.18 -29.56
CA GLY A 16 24.63 -5.94 -29.20
C GLY A 16 23.69 -4.77 -28.82
N VAL A 17 22.43 -5.05 -28.48
CA VAL A 17 21.45 -4.06 -28.02
C VAL A 17 21.47 -4.00 -26.49
N SER A 18 21.39 -2.80 -25.93
CA SER A 18 21.35 -2.61 -24.48
C SER A 18 20.18 -3.38 -23.84
N SER A 19 20.52 -4.24 -22.86
CA SER A 19 19.58 -5.12 -22.14
C SER A 19 19.11 -4.55 -20.79
N SER A 20 19.48 -3.31 -20.47
CA SER A 20 19.02 -2.58 -19.29
C SER A 20 17.71 -1.85 -19.56
N GLY A 21 16.87 -1.66 -18.53
CA GLY A 21 15.59 -0.95 -18.64
C GLY A 21 14.35 -1.86 -18.67
N ARG A 22 13.19 -1.27 -18.96
CA ARG A 22 11.91 -2.00 -19.01
C ARG A 22 11.84 -2.90 -20.25
N LYS A 23 11.06 -3.99 -20.15
CA LYS A 23 11.01 -5.04 -21.18
C LYS A 23 10.41 -4.57 -22.51
N ASP A 24 9.40 -3.71 -22.46
CA ASP A 24 8.83 -3.02 -23.61
C ASP A 24 9.88 -2.18 -24.33
N GLN A 25 10.69 -1.42 -23.61
CA GLN A 25 11.79 -0.61 -24.16
C GLN A 25 12.92 -1.46 -24.76
N ILE A 26 13.22 -2.62 -24.18
CA ILE A 26 14.19 -3.58 -24.74
C ILE A 26 13.65 -4.19 -26.04
N ALA A 27 12.37 -4.61 -26.05
CA ALA A 27 11.71 -5.15 -27.23
C ALA A 27 11.64 -4.12 -28.36
N GLU A 28 11.29 -2.87 -28.06
CA GLU A 28 11.21 -1.80 -29.05
C GLU A 28 12.58 -1.50 -29.68
N ARG A 29 13.65 -1.47 -28.87
CA ARG A 29 15.03 -1.32 -29.38
C ARG A 29 15.45 -2.51 -30.24
N LEU A 30 15.15 -3.73 -29.82
CA LEU A 30 15.44 -4.94 -30.58
C LEU A 30 14.73 -4.97 -31.94
N VAL A 31 13.46 -4.57 -32.00
CA VAL A 31 12.72 -4.46 -33.27
C VAL A 31 13.34 -3.38 -34.17
N LYS A 32 13.72 -2.23 -33.61
CA LYS A 32 14.35 -1.14 -34.38
C LYS A 32 15.73 -1.50 -34.93
N THR A 33 16.53 -2.26 -34.18
CA THR A 33 17.92 -2.58 -34.56
C THR A 33 18.03 -3.91 -35.34
N ASN A 34 17.17 -4.89 -35.06
CA ASN A 34 17.27 -6.25 -35.60
C ASN A 34 15.88 -6.91 -35.78
N ALA A 35 15.00 -6.29 -36.56
CA ALA A 35 13.65 -6.78 -36.83
C ALA A 35 13.61 -8.25 -37.30
N ASP A 36 14.52 -8.66 -38.19
CA ASP A 36 14.55 -10.02 -38.73
C ASP A 36 14.90 -11.09 -37.68
N ALA A 37 15.79 -10.78 -36.74
CA ALA A 37 16.14 -11.70 -35.66
C ALA A 37 14.98 -11.87 -34.68
N VAL A 38 14.24 -10.78 -34.41
CA VAL A 38 13.02 -10.83 -33.60
C VAL A 38 11.93 -11.61 -34.33
N ALA A 39 11.73 -11.38 -35.63
CA ALA A 39 10.77 -12.12 -36.44
C ALA A 39 11.06 -13.62 -36.45
N LYS A 40 12.34 -14.02 -36.56
CA LYS A 40 12.76 -15.44 -36.48
C LYS A 40 12.45 -16.09 -35.14
N LEU A 41 12.59 -15.37 -34.03
CA LEU A 41 12.22 -15.88 -32.71
C LEU A 41 10.71 -16.01 -32.51
N LEU A 42 9.94 -15.20 -33.25
CA LEU A 42 8.49 -15.25 -33.25
C LEU A 42 7.95 -16.21 -34.33
N THR A 43 8.81 -16.86 -35.12
CA THR A 43 8.39 -17.89 -36.08
C THR A 43 7.72 -19.04 -35.34
N GLY A 44 6.49 -19.38 -35.76
CA GLY A 44 5.68 -20.40 -35.09
C GLY A 44 4.94 -19.90 -33.84
N PHE A 45 5.08 -18.62 -33.47
CA PHE A 45 4.23 -17.99 -32.47
C PHE A 45 3.00 -17.39 -33.12
N GLU A 46 1.84 -17.88 -32.72
CA GLU A 46 0.57 -17.24 -33.01
C GLU A 46 0.31 -16.14 -31.98
N ALA A 47 0.18 -14.90 -32.46
CA ALA A 47 -0.11 -13.74 -31.63
C ALA A 47 -1.52 -13.24 -31.93
N PHE A 48 -2.30 -13.06 -30.86
CA PHE A 48 -3.60 -12.42 -30.95
C PHE A 48 -3.43 -10.93 -30.62
N SER A 49 -3.91 -10.07 -31.52
CA SER A 49 -4.11 -8.66 -31.25
C SER A 49 -5.59 -8.38 -31.03
N CYS A 50 -5.87 -7.40 -30.19
CA CYS A 50 -7.23 -6.93 -30.03
C CYS A 50 -7.63 -6.16 -31.29
N THR A 51 -8.79 -6.47 -31.87
CA THR A 51 -9.34 -5.71 -33.00
C THR A 51 -9.60 -4.26 -32.59
N GLU A 52 -9.74 -3.33 -33.53
CA GLU A 52 -10.09 -1.94 -33.20
C GLU A 52 -11.37 -1.83 -32.37
N LYS A 53 -12.38 -2.66 -32.71
CA LYS A 53 -13.63 -2.76 -31.93
C LYS A 53 -13.37 -3.27 -30.51
N GLY A 54 -12.52 -4.29 -30.36
CA GLY A 54 -12.12 -4.79 -29.05
C GLY A 54 -11.35 -3.75 -28.23
N LEU A 55 -10.43 -3.01 -28.86
CA LEU A 55 -9.68 -1.93 -28.22
C LEU A 55 -10.60 -0.80 -27.75
N ALA A 56 -11.62 -0.45 -28.54
CA ALA A 56 -12.63 0.52 -28.12
C ALA A 56 -13.37 0.06 -26.85
N ILE A 57 -13.82 -1.20 -26.81
CA ILE A 57 -14.47 -1.79 -25.63
C ILE A 57 -13.55 -1.76 -24.40
N VAL A 58 -12.27 -2.11 -24.57
CA VAL A 58 -11.29 -2.08 -23.48
C VAL A 58 -11.10 -0.65 -22.97
N ARG A 59 -10.91 0.33 -23.86
CA ARG A 59 -10.74 1.74 -23.49
C ARG A 59 -11.96 2.29 -22.75
N ASP A 60 -13.16 1.96 -23.22
CA ASP A 60 -14.42 2.38 -22.59
C ASP A 60 -14.60 1.73 -21.22
N PHE A 61 -14.23 0.46 -21.08
CA PHE A 61 -14.21 -0.21 -19.78
C PHE A 61 -13.22 0.46 -18.83
N GLU A 62 -11.97 0.67 -19.24
CA GLU A 62 -10.95 1.33 -18.41
C GLU A 62 -11.37 2.74 -17.98
N ALA A 63 -11.97 3.52 -18.89
CA ALA A 63 -12.47 4.86 -18.58
C ALA A 63 -13.59 4.81 -17.54
N ARG A 64 -14.57 3.91 -17.69
CA ARG A 64 -15.64 3.71 -16.71
C ARG A 64 -15.09 3.25 -15.36
N SER A 65 -14.16 2.30 -15.34
CA SER A 65 -13.55 1.80 -14.10
C SER A 65 -12.75 2.88 -13.37
N ARG A 66 -11.97 3.72 -14.10
CA ARG A 66 -11.29 4.88 -13.52
C ARG A 66 -12.27 5.89 -12.91
N ASN A 67 -13.35 6.20 -13.63
CA ASN A 67 -14.37 7.13 -13.14
C ASN A 67 -15.09 6.59 -11.90
N ALA A 68 -15.46 5.30 -11.90
CA ALA A 68 -16.08 4.65 -10.76
C ALA A 68 -15.16 4.66 -9.53
N LYS A 69 -13.86 4.36 -9.71
CA LYS A 69 -12.86 4.45 -8.63
C LYS A 69 -12.80 5.86 -8.05
N LYS A 70 -12.66 6.88 -8.91
CA LYS A 70 -12.58 8.29 -8.48
C LYS A 70 -13.84 8.74 -7.72
N GLN A 71 -15.02 8.30 -8.14
CA GLN A 71 -16.28 8.59 -7.45
C GLN A 71 -16.31 7.93 -6.06
N ALA A 72 -15.93 6.65 -5.96
CA ALA A 72 -15.85 5.95 -4.69
C ALA A 72 -14.81 6.58 -3.74
N GLU A 73 -13.64 6.96 -4.25
CA GLU A 73 -12.62 7.67 -3.46
C GLU A 73 -13.15 8.99 -2.92
N THR A 74 -13.84 9.77 -3.76
CA THR A 74 -14.43 11.05 -3.36
C THR A 74 -15.47 10.87 -2.26
N ALA A 75 -16.39 9.91 -2.43
CA ALA A 75 -17.42 9.61 -1.44
C ALA A 75 -16.82 9.10 -0.11
N ALA A 76 -15.76 8.28 -0.16
CA ALA A 76 -15.05 7.83 1.03
C ALA A 76 -14.38 9.00 1.76
N ILE A 77 -13.70 9.90 1.04
CA ILE A 77 -13.10 11.11 1.61
C ILE A 77 -14.15 11.99 2.28
N GLU A 78 -15.30 12.23 1.64
CA GLU A 78 -16.39 13.02 2.22
C GLU A 78 -16.95 12.39 3.51
N ALA A 79 -17.12 11.06 3.52
CA ALA A 79 -17.53 10.33 4.71
C ALA A 79 -16.49 10.46 5.84
N LEU A 80 -15.20 10.29 5.54
CA LEU A 80 -14.10 10.42 6.50
C LEU A 80 -14.02 11.84 7.08
N LYS A 81 -14.09 12.88 6.24
CA LYS A 81 -14.12 14.29 6.67
C LYS A 81 -15.30 14.61 7.57
N SER A 82 -16.42 13.89 7.40
CA SER A 82 -17.63 14.03 8.23
C SER A 82 -17.63 13.07 9.44
N ASN A 83 -16.52 12.40 9.74
CA ASN A 83 -16.39 11.39 10.79
C ASN A 83 -17.38 10.20 10.66
N ARG A 84 -17.87 9.92 9.44
CA ARG A 84 -18.73 8.77 9.12
C ARG A 84 -17.88 7.58 8.70
N LEU A 85 -17.07 7.07 9.63
CA LEU A 85 -16.03 6.07 9.37
C LEU A 85 -16.60 4.77 8.75
N LYS A 86 -17.72 4.28 9.29
CA LYS A 86 -18.38 3.08 8.78
C LYS A 86 -18.91 3.25 7.35
N ASP A 87 -19.40 4.43 7.01
CA ASP A 87 -19.85 4.72 5.65
C ASP A 87 -18.67 4.68 4.66
N ALA A 88 -17.49 5.16 5.06
CA ALA A 88 -16.29 5.07 4.24
C ALA A 88 -15.88 3.61 3.96
N CYS A 89 -15.90 2.72 4.97
CA CYS A 89 -15.65 1.29 4.77
C CYS A 89 -16.64 0.69 3.77
N ARG A 90 -17.93 1.00 3.91
CA ARG A 90 -19.00 0.50 3.04
C ARG A 90 -18.88 0.98 1.61
N VAL A 91 -18.48 2.23 1.39
CA VAL A 91 -18.23 2.78 0.04
C VAL A 91 -17.15 1.96 -0.67
N VAL A 92 -16.04 1.67 0.00
CA VAL A 92 -14.94 0.90 -0.58
C VAL A 92 -15.36 -0.56 -0.82
N ALA A 93 -16.04 -1.19 0.13
CA ALA A 93 -16.55 -2.55 -0.06
C ALA A 93 -17.53 -2.65 -1.24
N ALA A 94 -18.46 -1.69 -1.37
CA ALA A 94 -19.39 -1.63 -2.49
C ALA A 94 -18.68 -1.43 -3.83
N PHE A 95 -17.64 -0.59 -3.87
CA PHE A 95 -16.82 -0.43 -5.07
C PHE A 95 -16.11 -1.74 -5.44
N GLU A 96 -15.44 -2.40 -4.49
CA GLU A 96 -14.72 -3.66 -4.71
C GLU A 96 -15.67 -4.78 -5.19
N ALA A 97 -16.88 -4.85 -4.64
CA ALA A 97 -17.90 -5.82 -5.05
C ALA A 97 -18.31 -5.73 -6.53
N THR A 98 -18.08 -4.58 -7.17
CA THR A 98 -18.36 -4.37 -8.60
C THR A 98 -17.16 -4.66 -9.52
N GLN A 99 -15.98 -4.93 -8.97
CA GLN A 99 -14.78 -5.12 -9.77
C GLN A 99 -14.75 -6.51 -10.43
N VAL A 100 -14.24 -6.54 -11.66
CA VAL A 100 -13.98 -7.82 -12.37
C VAL A 100 -12.89 -8.64 -11.65
N SER A 101 -11.95 -7.94 -11.01
CA SER A 101 -10.88 -8.54 -10.22
C SER A 101 -10.72 -7.73 -8.93
N PRO A 102 -11.55 -8.00 -7.91
CA PRO A 102 -11.47 -7.28 -6.65
C PRO A 102 -10.15 -7.56 -5.91
N ARG A 103 -9.78 -6.67 -4.98
CA ARG A 103 -8.59 -6.86 -4.15
C ARG A 103 -8.75 -8.03 -3.17
N GLY A 104 -7.63 -8.70 -2.90
CA GLY A 104 -7.54 -9.79 -1.91
C GLY A 104 -8.04 -11.14 -2.45
N ILE A 105 -7.40 -12.22 -2.00
CA ILE A 105 -7.74 -13.58 -2.39
C ILE A 105 -8.80 -14.11 -1.41
N GLY A 106 -9.94 -14.57 -1.95
CA GLY A 106 -10.99 -15.20 -1.15
C GLY A 106 -11.86 -14.23 -0.33
N ILE A 107 -11.81 -12.93 -0.62
CA ILE A 107 -12.66 -11.93 0.03
C ILE A 107 -14.00 -11.83 -0.71
N ASP A 108 -15.11 -12.07 -0.01
CA ASP A 108 -16.46 -11.78 -0.52
C ASP A 108 -16.80 -10.32 -0.22
N TRP A 109 -16.55 -9.43 -1.18
CA TRP A 109 -16.84 -8.01 -1.04
C TRP A 109 -18.34 -7.68 -0.99
N SER A 110 -19.21 -8.58 -1.46
CA SER A 110 -20.67 -8.37 -1.40
C SER A 110 -21.22 -8.59 0.00
N ASN A 111 -20.54 -9.39 0.82
CA ASN A 111 -20.84 -9.64 2.24
C ASN A 111 -19.63 -9.32 3.13
N TYR A 112 -18.90 -8.26 2.81
CA TYR A 112 -17.68 -7.89 3.51
C TYR A 112 -17.95 -7.54 4.98
N ASP A 113 -17.17 -8.11 5.90
CA ASP A 113 -17.15 -7.69 7.30
C ASP A 113 -16.22 -6.48 7.48
N ASP A 114 -16.82 -5.30 7.68
CA ASP A 114 -16.11 -4.04 7.88
C ASP A 114 -15.56 -3.85 9.30
N SER A 115 -15.69 -4.83 10.19
CA SER A 115 -15.32 -4.71 11.61
C SER A 115 -13.85 -4.36 11.82
N TYR A 116 -12.94 -5.02 11.12
CA TYR A 116 -11.50 -4.77 11.22
C TYR A 116 -11.14 -3.36 10.73
N ASP A 117 -11.61 -2.98 9.54
CA ASP A 117 -11.32 -1.67 8.97
C ASP A 117 -11.90 -0.55 9.84
N LEU A 118 -13.13 -0.71 10.33
CA LEU A 118 -13.76 0.24 11.23
C LEU A 118 -12.96 0.40 12.53
N ALA A 119 -12.42 -0.69 13.07
CA ALA A 119 -11.60 -0.65 14.28
C ALA A 119 -10.25 0.06 14.05
N VAL A 120 -9.63 -0.13 12.88
CA VAL A 120 -8.43 0.63 12.47
C VAL A 120 -8.75 2.12 12.33
N LEU A 121 -9.81 2.46 11.58
CA LEU A 121 -10.22 3.86 11.35
C LEU A 121 -10.56 4.57 12.66
N THR A 122 -11.28 3.89 13.55
CA THR A 122 -11.61 4.42 14.87
C THR A 122 -10.35 4.78 15.64
N TYR A 123 -9.33 3.91 15.60
CA TYR A 123 -8.06 4.20 16.27
C TYR A 123 -7.33 5.39 15.65
N VAL A 124 -7.24 5.46 14.31
CA VAL A 124 -6.65 6.60 13.56
C VAL A 124 -7.27 7.93 13.97
N TYR A 125 -8.58 7.96 14.21
CA TYR A 125 -9.31 9.18 14.58
C TYR A 125 -9.27 9.48 16.08
N SER A 126 -9.07 8.47 16.93
CA SER A 126 -9.13 8.62 18.39
C SER A 126 -7.83 9.08 19.04
N LEU A 127 -6.67 8.75 18.46
CA LEU A 127 -5.37 8.98 19.09
C LEU A 127 -4.51 9.93 18.25
N THR A 128 -3.88 10.90 18.91
CA THR A 128 -2.86 11.76 18.31
C THR A 128 -1.50 11.40 18.92
N PRO A 129 -0.53 10.91 18.13
CA PRO A 129 0.84 10.73 18.59
C PRO A 129 1.42 12.02 19.16
N LYS A 130 2.25 11.94 20.21
CA LYS A 130 2.90 13.12 20.82
C LYS A 130 3.61 14.01 19.81
N ARG A 131 4.26 13.39 18.81
CA ARG A 131 4.96 14.09 17.73
C ARG A 131 4.03 14.95 16.88
N LEU A 132 2.73 14.65 16.84
CA LEU A 132 1.72 15.34 16.05
C LEU A 132 0.79 16.23 16.90
N GLU A 133 0.94 16.28 18.23
CA GLU A 133 0.09 17.07 19.14
C GLU A 133 0.13 18.59 18.88
N ARG A 134 1.16 19.07 18.18
CA ARG A 134 1.33 20.50 17.84
C ARG A 134 0.58 20.91 16.57
N LEU A 135 0.08 19.94 15.79
CA LEU A 135 -0.64 20.22 14.56
C LEU A 135 -2.06 20.70 14.87
N SER A 136 -2.59 21.60 14.04
CA SER A 136 -4.00 21.99 14.13
C SER A 136 -4.92 20.84 13.77
N ASP A 137 -6.17 20.91 14.24
CA ASP A 137 -7.19 19.89 13.95
C ASP A 137 -7.44 19.71 12.44
N GLU A 138 -7.34 20.78 11.66
CA GLU A 138 -7.48 20.74 10.19
C GLU A 138 -6.35 19.91 9.55
N ARG A 139 -5.10 20.16 9.93
CA ARG A 139 -3.94 19.40 9.44
C ARG A 139 -3.98 17.95 9.90
N LEU A 140 -4.37 17.71 11.15
CA LEU A 140 -4.57 16.36 11.68
C LEU A 140 -5.68 15.62 10.93
N LEU A 141 -6.77 16.31 10.59
CA LEU A 141 -7.86 15.72 9.82
C LEU A 141 -7.38 15.30 8.43
N GLU A 142 -6.60 16.13 7.73
CA GLU A 142 -6.02 15.76 6.43
C GLU A 142 -5.15 14.50 6.53
N LEU A 143 -4.25 14.45 7.52
CA LEU A 143 -3.40 13.29 7.77
C LEU A 143 -4.21 12.03 8.09
N ARG A 144 -5.27 12.16 8.90
CA ARG A 144 -6.18 11.06 9.26
C ARG A 144 -6.97 10.54 8.07
N VAL A 145 -7.46 11.44 7.20
CA VAL A 145 -8.14 11.06 5.95
C VAL A 145 -7.17 10.29 5.06
N ALA A 146 -5.96 10.79 4.85
CA ALA A 146 -4.97 10.12 4.01
C ALA A 146 -4.54 8.75 4.57
N ALA A 147 -4.33 8.66 5.89
CA ALA A 147 -4.05 7.39 6.58
C ALA A 147 -5.19 6.38 6.42
N ALA A 148 -6.44 6.80 6.62
CA ALA A 148 -7.61 5.95 6.45
C ALA A 148 -7.80 5.51 4.99
N MET A 149 -7.61 6.40 4.02
CA MET A 149 -7.67 6.05 2.60
C MET A 149 -6.57 5.05 2.22
N THR A 150 -5.34 5.25 2.70
CA THR A 150 -4.23 4.30 2.51
C THR A 150 -4.59 2.92 3.02
N HIS A 151 -5.24 2.84 4.18
CA HIS A 151 -5.72 1.58 4.73
C HIS A 151 -6.81 0.93 3.87
N LEU A 152 -7.92 1.64 3.62
CA LEU A 152 -9.09 1.10 2.93
C LEU A 152 -8.77 0.66 1.50
N TRP A 153 -7.95 1.45 0.80
CA TRP A 153 -7.54 1.17 -0.58
C TRP A 153 -6.31 0.27 -0.67
N GLY A 154 -5.72 -0.14 0.45
CA GLY A 154 -4.62 -1.10 0.50
C GLY A 154 -3.38 -0.62 -0.26
N GLU A 155 -3.21 0.70 -0.35
CA GLU A 155 -2.08 1.33 -1.01
C GLU A 155 -0.89 1.42 -0.03
N LYS A 156 0.31 1.56 -0.58
CA LYS A 156 1.55 1.67 0.23
C LYS A 156 1.88 3.09 0.64
N SER A 157 1.24 4.08 0.03
CA SER A 157 1.58 5.48 0.15
C SER A 157 0.31 6.34 0.18
N PRO A 158 0.28 7.38 1.03
CA PRO A 158 -0.84 8.31 1.14
C PRO A 158 -0.88 9.41 0.07
N VAL A 159 0.17 9.53 -0.75
CA VAL A 159 0.40 10.67 -1.67
C VAL A 159 -0.81 11.03 -2.52
N SER A 160 -1.60 10.04 -2.95
CA SER A 160 -2.77 10.28 -3.82
C SER A 160 -3.93 11.01 -3.12
N TRP A 161 -3.93 11.10 -1.79
CA TRP A 161 -5.00 11.70 -1.00
C TRP A 161 -4.51 12.78 -0.04
N LEU A 162 -3.27 13.23 -0.21
CA LEU A 162 -2.62 14.17 0.68
C LEU A 162 -2.22 15.42 -0.08
N SER A 163 -2.44 16.57 0.52
CA SER A 163 -1.88 17.83 0.06
C SER A 163 -0.44 17.97 0.56
N GLU A 164 0.40 18.77 -0.12
CA GLU A 164 1.72 19.11 0.42
C GLU A 164 1.55 20.02 1.64
N LEU A 165 1.53 19.42 2.84
CA LEU A 165 1.51 20.14 4.11
C LEU A 165 2.94 20.47 4.57
N ASP A 166 3.13 21.70 5.03
CA ASP A 166 4.39 22.15 5.64
C ASP A 166 4.53 21.74 7.12
N LEU A 167 5.07 20.55 7.37
CA LEU A 167 5.13 19.95 8.71
C LEU A 167 6.47 20.17 9.42
N GLU A 168 7.14 21.31 9.19
CA GLU A 168 8.42 21.65 9.82
C GLU A 168 8.38 21.55 11.35
N GLU A 169 7.28 21.92 12.00
CA GLU A 169 7.16 21.94 13.47
C GLU A 169 7.19 20.55 14.12
N VAL A 170 6.95 19.50 13.33
CA VAL A 170 7.02 18.07 13.75
C VAL A 170 8.19 17.32 13.11
N GLY A 171 8.92 17.96 12.19
CA GLY A 171 10.08 17.42 11.49
C GLY A 171 9.77 16.13 10.74
N LEU A 172 8.60 16.04 10.10
CA LEU A 172 8.17 14.92 9.25
C LEU A 172 7.69 15.46 7.91
N CYS A 173 7.79 14.66 6.86
CA CYS A 173 6.99 14.94 5.67
C CYS A 173 5.53 14.48 5.89
N SER A 174 4.62 15.01 5.09
CA SER A 174 3.18 14.72 5.19
C SER A 174 2.89 13.22 5.06
N ASP A 175 3.60 12.53 4.16
CA ASP A 175 3.42 11.09 3.95
C ASP A 175 3.78 10.29 5.19
N ASP A 176 4.94 10.58 5.79
CA ASP A 176 5.42 9.90 6.99
C ASP A 176 4.49 10.15 8.18
N ALA A 177 3.94 11.36 8.30
CA ALA A 177 2.99 11.70 9.37
C ALA A 177 1.68 10.91 9.22
N ALA A 178 1.15 10.74 8.01
CA ALA A 178 -0.04 9.91 7.76
C ALA A 178 0.26 8.41 7.99
N LEU A 179 1.42 7.92 7.54
CA LEU A 179 1.84 6.53 7.78
C LEU A 179 2.10 6.24 9.25
N LEU A 180 2.57 7.22 10.03
CA LEU A 180 2.72 7.11 11.49
C LEU A 180 1.38 6.83 12.16
N LEU A 181 0.32 7.59 11.81
CA LEU A 181 -1.03 7.38 12.33
C LEU A 181 -1.55 5.97 11.98
N LEU A 182 -1.39 5.57 10.71
CA LEU A 182 -1.84 4.27 10.25
C LEU A 182 -1.10 3.11 10.93
N ALA A 183 0.23 3.21 11.03
CA ALA A 183 1.06 2.17 11.63
C ALA A 183 0.68 1.93 13.10
N ARG A 184 0.36 2.99 13.87
CA ARG A 184 -0.13 2.84 15.24
C ARG A 184 -1.46 2.12 15.32
N ALA A 185 -2.42 2.52 14.47
CA ALA A 185 -3.73 1.88 14.44
C ALA A 185 -3.65 0.39 14.10
N GLN A 186 -2.86 0.05 13.09
CA GLN A 186 -2.64 -1.35 12.70
C GLN A 186 -1.91 -2.15 13.77
N PHE A 187 -0.91 -1.55 14.43
CA PHE A 187 -0.22 -2.17 15.55
C PHE A 187 -1.18 -2.49 16.69
N HIS A 188 -2.04 -1.53 17.06
CA HIS A 188 -3.05 -1.72 18.09
C HIS A 188 -4.01 -2.86 17.73
N GLN A 189 -4.58 -2.85 16.51
CA GLN A 189 -5.50 -3.90 16.08
C GLN A 189 -4.84 -5.28 16.01
N LYS A 190 -3.57 -5.33 15.62
CA LYS A 190 -2.78 -6.57 15.64
C LYS A 190 -2.63 -7.11 17.05
N LEU A 191 -2.38 -6.26 18.05
CA LEU A 191 -2.35 -6.69 19.45
C LEU A 191 -3.70 -7.17 19.95
N VAL A 192 -4.79 -6.46 19.63
CA VAL A 192 -6.15 -6.88 19.99
C VAL A 192 -6.46 -8.27 19.42
N SER A 193 -6.19 -8.47 18.12
CA SER A 193 -6.37 -9.75 17.45
C SER A 193 -5.53 -10.86 18.10
N MET A 194 -4.23 -10.61 18.35
CA MET A 194 -3.36 -11.59 18.99
C MET A 194 -3.85 -11.97 20.41
N LYS A 195 -4.28 -11.00 21.21
CA LYS A 195 -4.87 -11.25 22.53
C LYS A 195 -6.15 -12.08 22.43
N GLY A 196 -7.02 -11.76 21.47
CA GLY A 196 -8.25 -12.51 21.19
C GLY A 196 -7.99 -13.99 20.85
N CYS A 197 -6.86 -14.28 20.20
CA CYS A 197 -6.40 -15.64 19.91
C CYS A 197 -5.69 -16.33 21.09
N GLY A 198 -5.61 -15.70 22.26
CA GLY A 198 -4.96 -16.25 23.45
C GLY A 198 -3.43 -16.16 23.45
N ILE A 199 -2.82 -15.39 22.54
CA ILE A 199 -1.37 -15.17 22.53
C ILE A 199 -0.99 -14.35 23.76
N LYS A 200 -0.03 -14.84 24.54
CA LYS A 200 0.43 -14.20 25.78
C LYS A 200 1.75 -13.46 25.64
N LYS A 201 2.59 -13.88 24.69
CA LYS A 201 3.92 -13.32 24.46
C LYS A 201 4.12 -12.96 22.99
N VAL A 202 4.84 -11.88 22.77
CA VAL A 202 5.19 -11.39 21.43
C VAL A 202 6.68 -11.09 21.38
N ILE A 203 7.27 -11.29 20.20
CA ILE A 203 8.63 -10.87 19.90
C ILE A 203 8.59 -9.67 18.96
N ILE A 204 9.36 -8.63 19.26
CA ILE A 204 9.59 -7.52 18.35
C ILE A 204 10.61 -7.96 17.29
N MET A 205 10.22 -7.88 16.03
CA MET A 205 11.08 -8.16 14.88
C MET A 205 11.41 -6.85 14.16
N GLY A 206 12.68 -6.48 14.19
CA GLY A 206 13.23 -5.38 13.43
C GLY A 206 14.06 -5.85 12.25
N ASN A 207 14.20 -5.00 11.25
CA ASN A 207 15.18 -5.20 10.18
C ASN A 207 16.61 -5.15 10.77
N PRO A 208 17.51 -6.10 10.47
CA PRO A 208 18.90 -6.05 10.96
C PRO A 208 19.80 -5.04 10.24
N LEU A 209 19.30 -4.29 9.26
CA LEU A 209 20.11 -3.32 8.49
C LEU A 209 20.63 -2.16 9.35
N ASP A 210 21.79 -1.61 8.95
CA ASP A 210 22.46 -0.52 9.65
C ASP A 210 21.65 0.77 9.73
N ALA A 211 20.71 0.97 8.80
CA ALA A 211 19.82 2.13 8.68
C ALA A 211 18.75 2.25 9.80
N VAL A 212 18.75 1.35 10.78
CA VAL A 212 17.82 1.38 11.92
C VAL A 212 18.40 2.21 13.06
N CYS A 213 17.59 3.08 13.67
CA CYS A 213 18.02 3.92 14.78
C CYS A 213 18.38 3.09 16.03
N ALA A 214 19.17 3.68 16.93
CA ALA A 214 19.64 3.01 18.15
C ALA A 214 18.49 2.47 19.00
N GLU A 215 17.36 3.18 19.08
CA GLU A 215 16.22 2.75 19.88
C GLU A 215 15.53 1.52 19.27
N CYS A 216 15.27 1.54 17.96
CA CYS A 216 14.72 0.37 17.27
C CYS A 216 15.66 -0.84 17.34
N LYS A 217 16.99 -0.63 17.31
CA LYS A 217 17.97 -1.71 17.49
C LYS A 217 17.87 -2.36 18.88
N LYS A 218 17.64 -1.60 19.95
CA LYS A 218 17.46 -2.14 21.32
C LYS A 218 16.22 -3.03 21.41
N GLN A 219 15.14 -2.63 20.75
CA GLN A 219 13.87 -3.34 20.77
C GLN A 219 13.89 -4.62 19.90
N ASN A 220 14.80 -4.72 18.93
CA ASN A 220 14.86 -5.88 18.05
C ASN A 220 15.12 -7.18 18.84
N ARG A 221 14.33 -8.22 18.56
CA ARG A 221 14.33 -9.54 19.21
C ARG A 221 13.98 -9.54 20.69
N GLN A 222 13.49 -8.43 21.24
CA GLN A 222 12.97 -8.39 22.59
C GLN A 222 11.62 -9.12 22.67
N ILE A 223 11.44 -9.88 23.74
CA ILE A 223 10.22 -10.63 24.02
C ILE A 223 9.47 -9.92 25.15
N TYR A 224 8.18 -9.67 24.94
CA TYR A 224 7.31 -9.04 25.91
C TYR A 224 6.14 -9.94 26.24
N GLN A 225 5.61 -9.79 27.47
CA GLN A 225 4.21 -10.12 27.68
C GLN A 225 3.37 -9.21 26.79
N ILE A 226 2.30 -9.72 26.19
CA ILE A 226 1.50 -8.97 25.21
C ILE A 226 0.84 -7.71 25.80
N ASN A 227 0.72 -7.62 27.13
CA ASN A 227 0.21 -6.47 27.85
C ASN A 227 1.30 -5.44 28.23
N GLU A 228 2.57 -5.78 28.01
CA GLU A 228 3.74 -4.97 28.38
C GLU A 228 4.57 -4.54 27.16
N VAL A 229 4.12 -4.89 25.95
CA VAL A 229 4.83 -4.51 24.72
C VAL A 229 4.78 -2.98 24.56
N PRO A 230 5.90 -2.32 24.22
CA PRO A 230 5.89 -0.89 23.94
C PRO A 230 5.03 -0.58 22.71
N GLU A 231 4.43 0.61 22.69
CA GLU A 231 3.68 1.08 21.53
C GLU A 231 4.62 1.32 20.34
N LEU A 232 4.24 0.79 19.18
CA LEU A 232 4.97 0.96 17.93
C LEU A 232 4.10 1.74 16.93
N PRO A 233 4.67 2.69 16.16
CA PRO A 233 6.03 3.22 16.26
C PRO A 233 6.38 3.89 17.59
N LEU A 234 7.62 3.66 18.06
CA LEU A 234 8.17 4.28 19.27
C LEU A 234 8.23 5.81 19.10
N ASP A 235 7.79 6.56 20.12
CA ASP A 235 7.87 8.04 20.14
C ASP A 235 9.31 8.55 19.91
N SER A 236 10.31 7.81 20.40
CA SER A 236 11.74 8.14 20.32
C SER A 236 12.42 7.62 19.05
N CYS A 237 11.67 7.07 18.09
CA CYS A 237 12.23 6.58 16.84
C CYS A 237 12.69 7.73 15.94
N THR A 238 13.96 7.69 15.51
CA THR A 238 14.57 8.66 14.58
C THR A 238 14.92 8.04 13.22
N CYS A 239 14.30 6.92 12.83
CA CYS A 239 14.55 6.32 11.51
C CYS A 239 14.00 7.24 10.40
N GLU A 240 14.80 7.45 9.35
CA GLU A 240 14.47 8.30 8.20
C GLU A 240 13.21 7.82 7.47
N TYR A 241 13.08 6.52 7.21
CA TYR A 241 11.96 5.91 6.49
C TYR A 241 10.82 5.45 7.42
N GLY A 242 10.75 6.02 8.62
CA GLY A 242 9.82 5.57 9.65
C GLY A 242 10.22 4.26 10.33
N HIS A 243 9.33 3.75 11.17
CA HIS A 243 9.62 2.67 12.10
C HIS A 243 9.60 1.30 11.43
N MET A 244 10.72 0.58 11.49
CA MET A 244 10.90 -0.74 10.86
C MET A 244 10.74 -1.93 11.81
N LEU A 245 10.02 -1.76 12.92
CA LEU A 245 9.70 -2.90 13.79
C LEU A 245 8.28 -3.38 13.57
N SER A 246 8.10 -4.68 13.80
CA SER A 246 6.83 -5.36 13.79
C SER A 246 6.79 -6.33 14.97
N ILE A 247 5.62 -6.86 15.30
CA ILE A 247 5.47 -7.91 16.31
C ILE A 247 5.11 -9.25 15.65
N ALA A 248 5.60 -10.34 16.23
CA ALA A 248 5.18 -11.70 15.92
C ALA A 248 4.79 -12.44 17.20
N ALA A 249 3.91 -13.42 17.08
CA ALA A 249 3.58 -14.30 18.20
C ALA A 249 4.83 -15.09 18.61
N GLN A 250 5.11 -15.11 19.92
CA GLN A 250 6.07 -16.05 20.48
C GLN A 250 5.28 -17.24 21.02
N LEU A 251 5.23 -18.30 20.20
CA LEU A 251 4.61 -19.57 20.57
C LEU A 251 5.48 -20.35 21.56
#